data_AF-A0A9E2JRY7-F1
#
_entry.id   AF-A0A9E2JRY7-F1
#
_cell.length_a   1.000
_cell.length_b   1.000
_cell.length_c   1.000
_cell.angle_alpha   90.00
_cell.angle_beta   90.00
_cell.angle_gamma   90.00
#
_symmetry.space_group_name_H-M   'P 1'
#
loop_
_entity.id
_entity.type
_entity.pdbx_description
1 polymer ?
#
loop_
_entity_poly.entity_id
_entity_poly.type
_entity_poly.pdbx_seq_one_letter_code
_entity_poly.pdbx_strand_id
1 'polypeptide(L)'
;MAPPHIADVGYSAVSRVKTRALMAQSGDAEFVFVLDPASVSQRNMLDSADGLSRAIPRARLIKVNAGHPFLSEPEVRRARSLAIGRTGIAGEMLRYPEDAGNHGGGADRNRQFHHDAQPVR
;
A
#
# COMPACT_ATOMS: atom_id res chain seq x y z
N MET A 1 30.14 11.81 -15.42
CA MET A 1 28.78 11.64 -14.87
C MET A 1 27.98 12.84 -15.35
N ALA A 2 26.89 12.64 -16.09
CA ALA A 2 26.10 13.76 -16.62
C ALA A 2 25.39 14.51 -15.47
N PRO A 3 25.19 15.83 -15.58
CA PRO A 3 24.45 16.59 -14.58
C PRO A 3 22.98 16.13 -14.53
N PRO A 4 22.32 16.24 -13.36
CA PRO A 4 20.89 15.92 -13.24
C PRO A 4 20.05 16.88 -14.08
N HIS A 5 18.94 16.38 -14.62
CA HIS A 5 18.00 17.19 -15.41
C HIS A 5 17.06 18.06 -14.56
N ILE A 6 17.01 17.84 -13.24
CA ILE A 6 16.19 18.59 -12.28
C ILE A 6 17.14 19.42 -11.41
N ALA A 7 16.93 20.74 -11.39
CA ALA A 7 17.81 21.68 -10.70
C ALA A 7 17.48 21.84 -9.21
N ASP A 8 16.21 21.71 -8.82
CA ASP A 8 15.74 21.86 -7.43
C ASP A 8 14.56 20.92 -7.14
N VAL A 9 14.38 20.55 -5.87
CA VAL A 9 13.31 19.65 -5.42
C VAL A 9 12.76 20.12 -4.07
N GLY A 10 11.44 20.34 -4.02
CA GLY A 10 10.71 20.56 -2.77
C GLY A 10 10.12 19.26 -2.21
N TYR A 11 10.19 19.08 -0.89
CA TYR A 11 9.54 17.97 -0.19
C TYR A 11 8.51 18.49 0.82
N SER A 12 7.26 18.04 0.68
CA SER A 12 6.17 18.38 1.60
C SER A 12 5.65 17.15 2.34
N ALA A 13 5.79 17.16 3.67
CA ALA A 13 5.31 16.10 4.55
C ALA A 13 3.82 16.27 4.88
N VAL A 14 2.95 15.81 3.98
CA VAL A 14 1.49 15.91 4.15
C VAL A 14 0.95 14.64 4.80
N SER A 15 0.42 14.74 6.02
CA SER A 15 -0.06 13.57 6.80
C SER A 15 -1.36 12.97 6.26
N ARG A 16 -2.29 13.80 5.78
CA ARG A 16 -3.61 13.37 5.31
C ARG A 16 -3.57 12.85 3.87
N VAL A 17 -3.94 11.59 3.69
CA VAL A 17 -3.97 10.92 2.38
C VAL A 17 -4.87 11.66 1.38
N LYS A 18 -6.06 12.10 1.83
CA LYS A 18 -6.99 12.85 0.99
C LYS A 18 -6.44 14.21 0.54
N THR A 19 -5.61 14.87 1.36
CA THR A 19 -4.96 16.13 0.97
C THR A 19 -3.94 15.88 -0.13
N ARG A 20 -3.15 14.80 -0.01
CA ARG A 20 -2.23 14.37 -1.08
C ARG A 20 -2.97 14.10 -2.40
N ALA A 21 -4.13 13.45 -2.33
CA ALA A 21 -4.97 13.23 -3.50
C ALA A 21 -5.47 14.54 -4.15
N LEU A 22 -5.78 15.56 -3.35
CA LEU A 22 -6.16 16.86 -3.89
C LEU A 22 -4.98 17.56 -4.56
N MET A 23 -3.79 17.52 -3.96
CA MET A 23 -2.58 18.10 -4.55
C MET A 23 -2.23 17.50 -5.91
N ALA A 24 -2.45 16.19 -6.09
CA ALA A 24 -2.28 15.53 -7.38
C ALA A 24 -3.32 16.02 -8.41
N GLN A 25 -4.58 16.21 -7.99
CA GLN A 25 -5.66 16.68 -8.86
C GLN A 25 -5.52 18.15 -9.25
N SER A 26 -5.02 19.00 -8.35
CA SER A 26 -4.83 20.43 -8.60
C SER A 26 -3.53 20.75 -9.34
N GLY A 27 -2.58 19.80 -9.39
CA GLY A 27 -1.24 20.04 -9.90
C GLY A 27 -0.32 20.77 -8.91
N ASP A 28 -0.68 20.83 -7.62
CA ASP A 28 0.17 21.42 -6.56
C ASP A 28 1.41 20.57 -6.25
N ALA A 29 1.48 19.34 -6.78
CA ALA A 29 2.65 18.47 -6.70
C ALA A 29 2.76 17.59 -7.95
N GLU A 30 3.98 17.48 -8.47
CA GLU A 30 4.31 16.61 -9.62
C GLU A 30 4.35 15.13 -9.21
N PHE A 31 4.75 14.83 -7.98
CA PHE A 31 4.81 13.47 -7.45
C PHE A 31 4.11 13.35 -6.11
N VAL A 32 3.19 12.38 -6.03
CA VAL A 32 2.45 12.07 -4.81
C VAL A 32 2.53 10.58 -4.50
N PHE A 33 2.88 10.26 -3.26
CA PHE A 33 3.01 8.89 -2.77
C PHE A 33 1.90 8.51 -1.79
N VAL A 34 1.61 7.22 -1.73
CA VAL A 34 0.70 6.62 -0.74
C VAL A 34 -0.70 7.25 -0.84
N LEU A 35 -1.36 7.09 -1.99
CA LEU A 35 -2.77 7.44 -2.15
C LEU A 35 -3.65 6.31 -1.62
N ASP A 36 -4.84 6.63 -1.13
CA ASP A 36 -5.80 5.60 -0.75
C ASP A 36 -6.53 5.06 -1.99
N PRO A 37 -6.92 3.78 -1.99
CA PRO A 37 -7.56 3.17 -3.16
C PRO A 37 -8.85 3.86 -3.60
N ALA A 38 -9.60 4.46 -2.68
CA ALA A 38 -10.86 5.12 -3.01
C ALA A 38 -10.60 6.41 -3.80
N SER A 39 -9.62 7.22 -3.39
CA SER A 39 -9.20 8.41 -4.13
C SER A 39 -8.61 8.09 -5.51
N VAL A 40 -7.85 7.00 -5.66
CA VAL A 40 -7.32 6.57 -6.96
C VAL A 40 -8.43 6.12 -7.91
N SER A 41 -9.50 5.52 -7.37
CA SER A 41 -10.64 5.05 -8.15
C SER A 41 -11.59 6.19 -8.58
N GLN A 42 -11.35 7.43 -8.15
CA GLN A 42 -12.16 8.58 -8.57
C GLN A 42 -11.81 9.00 -10.00
N ARG A 43 -12.83 9.21 -10.82
CA ARG A 43 -12.67 9.59 -12.23
C ARG A 43 -11.78 10.82 -12.43
N ASN A 44 -11.99 11.88 -11.65
CA ASN A 44 -11.18 13.10 -11.76
C ASN A 44 -9.69 12.85 -11.50
N MET A 45 -9.33 11.87 -10.64
CA MET A 45 -7.94 11.48 -10.42
C MET A 45 -7.34 10.84 -11.68
N LEU A 46 -8.09 9.92 -12.29
CA LEU A 46 -7.66 9.20 -13.50
C LEU A 46 -7.48 10.14 -14.71
N ASP A 47 -8.25 11.23 -14.76
CA ASP A 47 -8.15 12.22 -15.83
C ASP A 47 -7.00 13.23 -15.58
N SER A 48 -6.49 13.36 -14.35
CA SER A 48 -5.53 14.42 -13.96
C SER A 48 -4.10 13.93 -13.69
N ALA A 49 -3.89 12.63 -13.45
CA ALA A 49 -2.58 12.10 -13.07
C ALA A 49 -2.36 10.65 -13.53
N ASP A 50 -1.13 10.33 -13.92
CA ASP A 50 -0.71 8.97 -14.20
C ASP A 50 -0.52 8.17 -12.91
N GLY A 51 -1.15 7.00 -12.84
CA GLY A 51 -1.12 6.11 -11.67
C GLY A 51 -0.12 4.97 -11.82
N LEU A 52 0.76 4.80 -10.82
CA LEU A 52 1.58 3.59 -10.66
C LEU A 52 1.19 2.85 -9.38
N SER A 53 0.78 1.59 -9.52
CA SER A 53 0.52 0.70 -8.40
C SER A 53 1.52 -0.45 -8.39
N ARG A 54 2.26 -0.60 -7.29
CA ARG A 54 3.21 -1.70 -7.09
C ARG A 54 3.04 -2.28 -5.68
N ALA A 55 2.98 -3.61 -5.60
CA ALA A 55 2.99 -4.31 -4.32
C ALA A 55 4.29 -4.03 -3.57
N ILE A 56 4.18 -3.45 -2.37
CA ILE A 56 5.31 -3.31 -1.44
C ILE A 56 5.16 -4.42 -0.39
N PRO A 57 6.19 -5.26 -0.16
CA PRO A 57 6.11 -6.34 0.82
C PRO A 57 5.97 -5.76 2.23
N ARG A 58 4.73 -5.68 2.73
CA ARG A 58 4.40 -5.20 4.08
C ARG A 58 3.51 -6.21 4.78
N ALA A 59 3.88 -6.58 6.01
CA ALA A 59 3.02 -7.38 6.88
C ALA A 59 2.08 -6.48 7.67
N ARG A 60 0.81 -6.89 7.78
CA ARG A 60 -0.19 -6.24 8.65
C ARG A 60 -0.54 -7.19 9.78
N LEU A 61 -0.43 -6.70 11.01
CA LEU A 61 -0.55 -7.51 12.22
C LEU A 61 -1.45 -6.83 13.25
N ILE A 62 -2.16 -7.65 14.02
CA ILE A 62 -2.86 -7.21 15.22
C ILE A 62 -2.04 -7.69 16.42
N LYS A 63 -1.49 -6.74 17.18
CA LYS A 63 -0.79 -7.05 18.42
C LYS A 63 -1.83 -7.29 19.53
N VAL A 64 -1.70 -8.41 20.21
CA VAL A 64 -2.55 -8.78 21.35
C VAL A 64 -1.74 -8.74 22.63
N ASN A 65 -2.36 -8.31 23.72
CA ASN A 65 -1.76 -8.34 25.04
C ASN A 65 -2.00 -9.71 25.70
N ALA A 66 -0.96 -10.54 25.77
CA ALA A 66 -1.04 -11.86 26.41
C ALA A 66 -1.12 -11.80 27.94
N GLY A 67 -0.86 -10.64 28.56
CA GLY A 67 -1.10 -10.43 30.01
C GLY A 67 -2.56 -10.13 30.34
N HIS A 68 -3.42 -9.93 29.35
CA HIS A 68 -4.83 -9.66 29.59
C HIS A 68 -5.58 -10.98 29.93
N PRO A 69 -6.44 -11.05 30.96
CA PRO A 69 -7.11 -12.28 31.37
C PRO A 69 -7.86 -13.01 30.24
N PHE A 70 -8.51 -12.26 29.34
CA PHE A 70 -9.21 -12.85 28.19
C PHE A 70 -8.31 -13.29 27.01
N LEU A 71 -7.00 -13.07 27.08
CA LEU A 71 -6.06 -13.36 25.98
C LEU A 71 -4.80 -14.08 26.47
N SER A 72 -4.75 -14.49 27.74
CA SER A 72 -3.63 -15.23 28.34
C SER A 72 -3.46 -16.60 27.70
N GLU A 73 -4.58 -17.26 27.39
CA GLU A 73 -4.53 -18.59 26.81
C GLU A 73 -4.17 -18.59 25.32
N PRO A 74 -3.18 -19.40 24.89
CA PRO A 74 -2.81 -19.51 23.48
C PRO A 74 -3.97 -19.94 22.58
N GLU A 75 -4.83 -20.84 23.07
CA GLU A 75 -5.99 -21.34 22.31
C GLU A 75 -6.99 -20.24 22.01
N VAL A 76 -7.23 -19.32 22.94
CA VAL A 76 -8.12 -18.17 22.74
C VAL A 76 -7.55 -17.23 21.68
N ARG A 77 -6.23 -16.97 21.70
CA ARG A 77 -5.57 -16.16 20.66
C ARG A 77 -5.63 -16.84 19.29
N ARG A 78 -5.50 -18.17 19.24
CA ARG A 78 -5.62 -18.96 18.01
C ARG A 78 -7.05 -18.91 17.45
N ALA A 79 -8.06 -19.15 18.30
CA ALA A 79 -9.46 -19.06 17.91
C ALA A 79 -9.78 -17.67 17.34
N ARG A 80 -9.33 -16.60 17.99
CA ARG A 80 -9.48 -15.23 17.49
C ARG A 80 -8.77 -15.01 16.16
N SER A 81 -7.56 -15.55 15.99
CA SER A 81 -6.82 -15.48 14.73
C SER A 81 -7.55 -16.18 13.57
N LEU A 82 -8.20 -17.31 13.84
CA LEU A 82 -8.98 -18.05 12.85
C LEU A 82 -10.32 -17.37 12.53
N ALA A 83 -10.91 -16.66 13.49
CA ALA A 83 -12.13 -15.87 13.28
C ALA A 83 -11.92 -14.64 12.38
N ILE A 84 -10.67 -14.23 12.13
CA ILE A 84 -10.36 -13.11 11.22
C ILE A 84 -10.48 -13.57 9.76
N GLY A 85 -11.50 -13.06 9.06
CA GLY A 85 -11.73 -13.25 7.63
C GLY A 85 -10.70 -12.52 6.76
N ARG A 86 -9.50 -13.09 6.63
CA ARG A 86 -8.37 -12.47 5.89
C ARG A 86 -8.67 -12.20 4.42
N THR A 87 -9.41 -13.10 3.75
CA THR A 87 -9.81 -12.93 2.36
C THR A 87 -10.72 -11.72 2.16
N GLY A 88 -11.74 -11.57 3.01
CA GLY A 88 -12.64 -10.42 2.96
C GLY A 88 -11.92 -9.10 3.28
N ILE A 89 -11.02 -9.11 4.27
CA ILE A 89 -10.16 -7.96 4.54
C ILE A 89 -9.34 -7.61 3.29
N ALA A 90 -8.59 -8.56 2.73
CA ALA A 90 -7.73 -8.35 1.56
C ALA A 90 -8.49 -7.80 0.33
N GLY A 91 -9.64 -8.40 -0.01
CA GLY A 91 -10.45 -7.98 -1.15
C GLY A 91 -11.16 -6.64 -0.92
N GLU A 92 -11.94 -6.52 0.15
CA GLU A 92 -12.85 -5.38 0.30
C GLU A 92 -12.17 -4.15 0.93
N MET A 93 -11.30 -4.38 1.91
CA MET A 93 -10.69 -3.27 2.66
C MET A 93 -9.40 -2.77 1.99
N LEU A 94 -8.54 -3.67 1.50
CA LEU A 94 -7.26 -3.27 0.88
C LEU A 94 -7.32 -3.21 -0.64
N ARG A 95 -8.32 -3.85 -1.26
CA ARG A 95 -8.40 -3.98 -2.72
C ARG A 95 -7.16 -4.66 -3.31
N TYR A 96 -6.64 -5.65 -2.59
CA TYR A 96 -5.47 -6.47 -2.94
C TYR A 96 -5.77 -7.94 -2.56
N PRO A 97 -6.71 -8.62 -3.25
CA PRO A 97 -7.18 -9.95 -2.90
C PRO A 97 -6.08 -11.03 -2.88
N GLU A 98 -5.04 -10.87 -3.70
CA GLU A 98 -3.88 -11.76 -3.80
C GLU A 98 -3.03 -11.82 -2.50
N ASP A 99 -3.18 -10.84 -1.61
CA ASP A 99 -2.39 -10.74 -0.36
C ASP A 99 -3.04 -11.45 0.84
N ALA A 100 -4.20 -12.10 0.66
CA ALA A 100 -4.92 -12.76 1.75
C ALA A 100 -4.10 -13.86 2.48
N GLY A 101 -3.13 -14.48 1.79
CA GLY A 101 -2.36 -15.63 2.28
C GLY A 101 -0.86 -15.40 2.52
N ASN A 102 -0.26 -14.31 2.02
CA ASN A 102 1.21 -14.19 1.98
C ASN A 102 1.81 -13.53 3.23
N HIS A 103 1.77 -14.24 4.36
CA HIS A 103 2.36 -13.76 5.63
C HIS A 103 3.80 -14.26 5.87
N GLY A 104 4.53 -14.73 4.84
CA GLY A 104 5.89 -15.27 5.08
C GLY A 104 6.79 -15.66 3.91
N GLY A 105 6.45 -15.45 2.63
CA GLY A 105 7.26 -15.96 1.50
C GLY A 105 7.58 -14.89 0.45
N GLY A 106 8.54 -14.02 0.73
CA GLY A 106 9.00 -12.98 -0.21
C GLY A 106 10.23 -13.33 -1.06
N ALA A 107 10.64 -14.61 -1.12
CA ALA A 107 11.96 -14.96 -1.66
C ALA A 107 12.05 -14.98 -3.20
N ASP A 108 10.95 -15.23 -3.94
CA ASP A 108 11.08 -15.59 -5.37
C ASP A 108 10.57 -14.53 -6.36
N ARG A 109 9.90 -13.46 -5.90
CA ARG A 109 9.42 -12.40 -6.80
C ARG A 109 10.49 -11.36 -7.15
N ASN A 110 11.66 -11.41 -6.48
CA ASN A 110 12.73 -10.42 -6.71
C ASN A 110 13.48 -10.60 -8.04
N ARG A 111 13.40 -11.79 -8.67
CA ARG A 111 14.05 -12.07 -9.98
C ARG A 111 13.28 -11.55 -11.18
N GLN A 112 11.95 -11.46 -11.10
CA GLN A 112 11.13 -10.95 -12.19
C GLN A 112 11.29 -9.42 -12.36
N PHE A 113 11.81 -8.71 -11.35
CA PHE A 113 11.94 -7.25 -11.37
C PHE A 113 12.92 -6.69 -12.39
N HIS A 114 13.79 -7.51 -12.99
CA HIS A 114 14.74 -7.04 -14.00
C HIS A 114 14.27 -7.21 -15.45
N HIS A 115 13.22 -7.98 -15.72
CA HIS A 115 12.88 -8.36 -17.10
C HIS A 115 11.75 -7.53 -17.73
N ASP A 116 10.79 -7.02 -16.94
CA ASP A 116 9.49 -6.57 -17.49
C ASP A 116 9.22 -5.06 -17.42
N ALA A 117 10.27 -4.23 -17.27
CA ALA A 117 10.13 -2.78 -17.40
C ALA A 117 10.11 -2.38 -18.88
N GLN A 118 8.95 -2.49 -19.54
CA GLN A 118 8.71 -1.77 -20.80
C GLN A 118 8.21 -0.35 -20.51
N PRO A 119 8.75 0.68 -21.17
CA PRO A 119 8.22 2.03 -21.08
C PRO A 119 6.90 2.10 -21.87
N VAL A 120 5.83 2.52 -21.21
CA VAL A 120 4.60 2.91 -21.90
C VAL A 120 4.82 4.32 -22.44
N ARG A 121 4.50 4.51 -23.72
CA ARG A 121 4.73 5.72 -24.52
C ARG A 121 4.03 6.95 -23.98
#